data_AF-A0A355QFX9-F1
#
_entry.id   AF-A0A355QFX9-F1
#
_cell.length_a   1.000
_cell.length_b   1.000
_cell.length_c   1.000
_cell.angle_alpha   90.00
_cell.angle_beta   90.00
_cell.angle_gamma   90.00
#
_symmetry.space_group_name_H-M   'P 1'
#
loop_
_entity.id
_entity.type
_entity.pdbx_description
1 polymer ?
#
loop_
_entity_poly.entity_id
_entity_poly.type
_entity_poly.pdbx_seq_one_letter_code
_entity_poly.pdbx_strand_id
1 'polypeptide(L)' 'MTSVAVLGSTGSIGTQTLDIVVARPDRYEVVAIGAARSVDLLVEQAERFRPPVVAIA' A
#
# COMPACT_ATOMS: atom_id res chain seq x y z
N MET A 1 -7.89 15.53 0.53
CA MET A 1 -6.99 14.40 0.30
C MET A 1 -7.21 13.42 1.43
N THR A 2 -7.56 12.18 1.12
CA THR A 2 -7.89 11.15 2.10
C THR A 2 -6.70 10.23 2.28
N SER A 3 -6.19 10.13 3.51
CA SER A 3 -5.10 9.21 3.84
C SER A 3 -5.63 7.79 4.01
N VAL A 4 -4.94 6.82 3.42
CA VAL A 4 -5.34 5.41 3.40
C VAL A 4 -4.21 4.54 3.96
N ALA A 5 -4.56 3.65 4.87
CA ALA A 5 -3.70 2.56 5.33
C ALA A 5 -4.20 1.22 4.76
N VAL A 6 -3.32 0.44 4.15
CA VAL A 6 -3.67 -0.83 3.49
C VAL A 6 -3.02 -2.01 4.22
N LEU A 7 -3.77 -2.64 5.12
CA LEU A 7 -3.35 -3.86 5.81
C LEU A 7 -3.64 -5.08 4.93
N GLY A 8 -2.63 -5.90 4.66
CA GLY A 8 -2.74 -6.97 3.65
C GLY A 8 -2.58 -6.45 2.22
N SER A 9 -1.76 -5.42 2.03
CA SER A 9 -1.42 -4.75 0.76
C SER A 9 -0.95 -5.69 -0.36
N THR A 10 -0.39 -6.86 0.00
CA THR A 10 0.08 -7.88 -0.95
C THR A 10 -0.97 -8.92 -1.31
N GLY A 11 -2.17 -8.86 -0.72
CA GLY A 11 -3.31 -9.70 -1.08
C GLY A 11 -4.14 -9.05 -2.19
N SER A 12 -5.07 -9.82 -2.77
CA SER A 12 -5.91 -9.37 -3.91
C SER A 12 -6.61 -8.03 -3.67
N ILE A 13 -7.25 -7.84 -2.50
CA ILE A 13 -7.91 -6.57 -2.16
C ILE A 13 -6.87 -5.45 -1.97
N GLY A 14 -5.74 -5.76 -1.35
CA GLY A 14 -4.67 -4.79 -1.10
C GLY A 14 -4.08 -4.24 -2.40
N THR A 15 -3.72 -5.11 -3.34
CA THR A 15 -3.15 -4.71 -4.63
C THR A 15 -4.16 -3.91 -5.45
N GLN A 16 -5.41 -4.36 -5.53
CA GLN A 16 -6.47 -3.63 -6.23
C GLN A 16 -6.77 -2.27 -5.58
N THR A 17 -6.69 -2.17 -4.24
CA THR A 17 -6.84 -0.89 -3.54
C THR A 17 -5.70 0.06 -3.91
N LEU A 18 -4.46 -0.43 -3.95
CA LEU A 18 -3.31 0.37 -4.36
C LEU A 18 -3.42 0.84 -5.82
N ASP A 19 -3.96 0.02 -6.72
CA ASP A 19 -4.22 0.43 -8.12
C ASP A 19 -5.20 1.61 -8.19
N ILE A 20 -6.22 1.66 -7.33
CA ILE A 20 -7.16 2.78 -7.25
C ILE A 20 -6.47 4.05 -6.74
N VAL A 21 -5.57 3.94 -5.76
CA VAL A 21 -4.82 5.09 -5.25
C VAL A 21 -3.92 5.67 -6.34
N VAL A 22 -3.22 4.82 -7.10
CA VAL A 22 -2.41 5.26 -8.25
C VAL A 22 -3.27 5.95 -9.32
N ALA A 23 -4.50 5.47 -9.55
CA ALA A 23 -5.40 6.05 -10.53
C ALA A 23 -6.03 7.38 -10.09
N ARG A 24 -5.96 7.74 -8.79
CA ARG A 24 -6.59 8.94 -8.21
C ARG A 24 -5.67 9.63 -7.18
N PRO A 25 -4.46 10.07 -7.58
CA PRO A 25 -3.48 10.66 -6.67
C PRO A 25 -3.91 12.03 -6.13
N ASP A 26 -4.87 12.70 -6.77
CA ASP A 26 -5.49 13.94 -6.29
C ASP A 26 -6.45 13.71 -5.11
N ARG A 27 -6.93 12.48 -4.93
CA ARG A 27 -7.90 12.12 -3.89
C ARG A 27 -7.29 11.34 -2.76
N TYR A 28 -6.35 10.44 -3.04
CA TYR A 28 -5.84 9.49 -2.07
C TYR A 28 -4.32 9.54 -1.93
N GLU A 29 -3.87 9.32 -0.71
CA GLU A 29 -2.47 9.16 -0.36
C GLU A 29 -2.32 7.90 0.51
N VAL A 30 -1.39 7.01 0.14
CA VAL A 30 -1.07 5.84 0.96
C VAL A 30 -0.11 6.25 2.07
N VAL A 31 -0.56 6.18 3.32
CA VAL A 31 0.26 6.55 4.47
C VAL A 31 0.84 5.34 5.20
N ALA A 32 0.28 4.16 4.98
CA ALA A 32 0.81 2.91 5.52
C ALA A 32 0.45 1.72 4.64
N ILE A 33 1.38 0.76 4.54
CA ILE A 33 1.13 -0.56 3.95
C ILE A 33 1.61 -1.65 4.90
N GLY A 34 0.95 -2.80 4.89
CA GLY A 34 1.42 -3.96 5.63
C GLY A 34 1.09 -5.27 4.95
N ALA A 35 1.87 -6.31 5.25
CA ALA A 35 1.67 -7.67 4.76
C ALA A 35 2.01 -8.70 5.84
N ALA A 36 1.70 -9.97 5.57
CA ALA A 36 2.02 -11.08 6.47
C ALA A 36 3.17 -11.98 5.99
N ARG A 37 3.30 -12.22 4.68
CA ARG A 37 4.25 -13.23 4.16
C ARG A 37 5.02 -12.78 2.92
N SER A 38 4.39 -12.04 2.02
CA SER A 38 4.98 -11.63 0.74
C SER A 38 5.90 -10.40 0.91
N VAL A 39 7.05 -10.60 1.55
CA VAL A 39 8.00 -9.52 1.86
C VAL A 39 8.52 -8.83 0.59
N ASP A 40 8.88 -9.58 -0.45
CA ASP A 40 9.41 -8.99 -1.68
C ASP A 40 8.41 -8.02 -2.34
N LEU A 41 7.15 -8.45 -2.45
CA LEU A 41 6.08 -7.59 -2.97
C LEU A 41 5.80 -6.39 -2.04
N LEU A 42 5.91 -6.57 -0.72
CA LEU A 42 5.78 -5.45 0.22
C LEU A 42 6.92 -4.44 0.02
N VAL A 43 8.15 -4.88 -0.25
CA VAL A 43 9.30 -4.02 -0.55
C VAL A 43 9.06 -3.26 -1.86
N GLU A 44 8.65 -3.93 -2.93
CA GLU A 44 8.28 -3.29 -4.20
C GLU A 44 7.21 -2.21 -4.01
N GLN A 45 6.19 -2.50 -3.20
CA GLN A 45 5.15 -1.53 -2.86
C GLN A 45 5.72 -0.37 -2.02
N ALA A 46 6.58 -0.63 -1.05
CA ALA A 46 7.20 0.41 -0.23
C ALA A 46 8.08 1.36 -1.05
N GLU A 47 8.84 0.83 -2.01
CA GLU A 47 9.66 1.62 -2.92
C GLU A 47 8.81 2.48 -3.85
N ARG A 48 7.70 1.92 -4.37
CA ARG A 48 6.78 2.62 -5.27
C ARG A 48 5.99 3.74 -4.58
N PHE A 49 5.41 3.44 -3.42
CA PHE A 49 4.48 4.35 -2.73
C PHE A 49 5.18 5.25 -1.71
N ARG A 50 6.38 4.89 -1.26
CA ARG A 50 7.16 5.62 -0.25
C ARG A 50 6.32 6.00 0.99
N PRO A 51 5.47 5.10 1.54
CA PRO A 51 4.64 5.45 2.67
C PRO A 51 5.51 5.69 3.92
N PRO A 52 5.10 6.59 4.83
CA PRO A 52 5.78 6.80 6.11
C PRO A 52 5.91 5.54 6.98
N VAL A 53 4.98 4.59 6.84
CA VAL A 53 4.95 3.37 7.66
C VAL A 53 4.83 2.12 6.78
N VAL A 54 5.68 1.13 7.07
CA VAL A 54 5.63 -0.22 6.50
C VAL A 54 5.67 -1.22 7.65
N ALA A 55 4.76 -2.20 7.66
CA ALA A 55 4.67 -3.22 8.71
C ALA A 55 4.66 -4.64 8.14
N ILE A 56 5.36 -5.55 8.81
CA ILE A 56 5.35 -7.00 8.54
C ILE A 56 4.97 -7.73 9.83
N ALA A 57 4.14 -8.77 9.72
CA ALA A 57 3.72 -9.63 10.84
C ALA A 57 4.76 -10.69 11.19
#